data_AF-A0A2S0VTG0-F1
#
_entry.id   AF-A0A2S0VTG0-F1
#
_cell.length_a   1.000
_cell.length_b   1.000
_cell.length_c   1.000
_cell.angle_alpha   90.00
_cell.angle_beta   90.00
_cell.angle_gamma   90.00
#
_symmetry.space_group_name_H-M   'P 1'
#
loop_
_entity.id
_entity.type
_entity.pdbx_description
1 polymer ?
#
loop_
_entity_poly.entity_id
_entity_poly.type
_entity_poly.pdbx_seq_one_letter_code
_entity_poly.pdbx_strand_id
1 'polypeptide(L)'
;MPIARFFSSTAEARTKLASLFRENLYLHVRIKGQLNHMRNRNEIKTIQASPEICQVVADGQRLITYIARNGNKQLDPIVTQNVIDAKYKIVNDEWTMEDEQAFLINYDKLAKAVYPVTVESIYAVIPADNRKNRPLTKAERAVAWYRRYTMVALFFLLLIQVFFLFGEGLNTNLTRFFSERQTLLEQSRTQPENDKLLEEIKLLDQKIDANYNLLLMWNRVWSFGGTLSVDVPKYSQKKFEIEEKALQRKLEQSHLALDPREFDHFELAHSLYEARLIFFGNLLSAEAVLKVLQVYILPLLYGLLGAFIFVLRSLLKEVRDITYTYDCEIRYRLRLTLGALGGMIIGWFLKPEEIHMADSVSSMALAFLMGYNVDILFSIMDKLVNNIKQAVEKPEANSDKTKPEPAPSTASAKT
;
A
#
# COMPACT_ATOMS: atom_id res chain seq x y z
N MET A 1 74.36 63.05 -69.78
CA MET A 1 73.42 61.90 -69.82
C MET A 1 72.96 61.61 -68.39
N PRO A 2 71.63 61.59 -68.12
CA PRO A 2 71.07 61.74 -66.78
C PRO A 2 70.39 60.45 -66.30
N ILE A 3 70.98 59.73 -65.35
CA ILE A 3 70.33 58.56 -64.70
C ILE A 3 70.43 58.60 -63.16
N ALA A 4 71.33 59.39 -62.57
CA ALA A 4 71.54 59.40 -61.12
C ALA A 4 70.57 60.28 -60.29
N ARG A 5 69.78 61.18 -60.92
CA ARG A 5 68.89 62.12 -60.18
C ARG A 5 67.47 61.63 -59.94
N PHE A 6 67.06 60.49 -60.51
CA PHE A 6 65.68 59.98 -60.33
C PHE A 6 65.51 59.04 -59.13
N PHE A 7 66.58 58.47 -58.58
CA PHE A 7 66.49 57.50 -57.48
C PHE A 7 66.55 58.10 -56.06
N SER A 8 67.04 59.34 -55.89
CA SER A 8 67.10 59.98 -54.56
C SER A 8 65.75 60.53 -54.08
N SER A 9 64.89 61.00 -55.00
CA SER A 9 63.56 61.54 -54.68
C SER A 9 62.59 60.47 -54.15
N THR A 10 62.73 59.23 -54.63
CA THR A 10 61.85 58.12 -54.21
C THR A 10 62.20 57.56 -52.83
N ALA A 11 63.44 57.74 -52.37
CA ALA A 11 63.88 57.26 -51.05
C ALA A 11 63.43 58.20 -49.92
N GLU A 12 63.59 59.51 -50.10
CA GLU A 12 63.13 60.52 -49.13
C GLU A 12 61.61 60.59 -48.99
N ALA A 13 60.87 60.38 -50.10
CA ALA A 13 59.42 60.32 -50.05
C ALA A 13 58.92 59.11 -49.24
N ARG A 14 59.62 57.97 -49.30
CA ARG A 14 59.28 56.74 -48.56
C ARG A 14 59.58 56.84 -47.08
N THR A 15 60.68 57.48 -46.67
CA THR A 15 60.99 57.69 -45.25
C THR A 15 60.03 58.69 -44.59
N LYS A 16 59.60 59.74 -45.32
CA LYS A 16 58.63 60.72 -44.81
C LYS A 16 57.21 60.15 -44.70
N LEU A 17 56.80 59.27 -45.61
CA LEU A 17 55.54 58.52 -45.51
C LEU A 17 55.58 57.53 -44.35
N ALA A 18 56.70 56.84 -44.13
CA ALA A 18 56.86 55.91 -43.02
C ALA A 18 56.88 56.60 -41.64
N SER A 19 57.35 57.85 -41.53
CA SER A 19 57.29 58.61 -40.28
C SER A 19 55.88 59.12 -39.99
N LEU A 20 55.16 59.61 -41.00
CA LEU A 20 53.76 60.06 -40.87
C LEU A 20 52.82 58.90 -40.53
N PHE A 21 53.03 57.71 -41.08
CA PHE A 21 52.30 56.51 -40.68
C PHE A 21 52.59 56.10 -39.24
N ARG A 22 53.83 56.28 -38.75
CA ARG A 22 54.21 55.95 -37.38
C ARG A 22 53.59 56.90 -36.37
N GLU A 23 53.57 58.20 -36.64
CA GLU A 23 52.90 59.20 -35.78
C GLU A 23 51.38 59.00 -35.73
N ASN A 24 50.75 58.68 -36.86
CA ASN A 24 49.31 58.44 -36.91
C ASN A 24 48.92 57.15 -36.15
N LEU A 25 49.76 56.10 -36.23
CA LEU A 25 49.58 54.88 -35.45
C LEU A 25 49.74 55.13 -33.94
N TYR A 26 50.70 55.98 -33.54
CA TYR A 26 50.88 56.37 -32.13
C TYR A 26 49.73 57.20 -31.58
N LEU A 27 49.17 58.13 -32.37
CA LEU A 27 47.98 58.89 -32.01
C LEU A 27 46.74 57.98 -31.88
N HIS A 28 46.59 57.01 -32.77
CA HIS A 28 45.48 56.05 -32.72
C HIS A 28 45.57 55.09 -31.51
N VAL A 29 46.79 54.65 -31.16
CA VAL A 29 47.04 53.83 -29.97
C VAL A 29 46.87 54.65 -28.68
N ARG A 30 47.26 55.93 -28.67
CA ARG A 30 47.09 56.82 -27.50
C ARG A 30 45.62 57.19 -27.26
N ILE A 31 44.83 57.40 -28.32
CA ILE A 31 43.38 57.65 -28.24
C ILE A 31 42.65 56.37 -27.79
N LYS A 32 43.02 55.18 -28.32
CA LYS A 32 42.51 53.89 -27.80
C LYS A 32 42.91 53.65 -26.34
N GLY A 33 44.13 54.02 -25.94
CA GLY A 33 44.61 53.92 -24.56
C GLY A 33 43.85 54.83 -23.60
N GLN A 34 43.50 56.05 -24.02
CA GLN A 34 42.70 56.98 -23.21
C GLN A 34 41.21 56.60 -23.16
N LEU A 35 40.63 56.07 -24.25
CA LEU A 35 39.28 55.50 -24.25
C LEU A 35 39.18 54.24 -23.37
N ASN A 36 40.20 53.39 -23.38
CA ASN A 36 40.27 52.23 -22.49
C ASN A 36 40.45 52.64 -21.02
N HIS A 37 41.20 53.71 -20.73
CA HIS A 37 41.32 54.23 -19.36
C HIS A 37 40.05 54.90 -18.83
N MET A 38 39.17 55.40 -19.71
CA MET A 38 37.85 55.90 -19.31
C MET A 38 36.78 54.80 -19.19
N ARG A 39 36.94 53.68 -19.91
CA ARG A 39 36.06 52.50 -19.78
C ARG A 39 36.35 51.68 -18.52
N ASN A 40 37.58 51.72 -18.01
CA ASN A 40 38.06 50.89 -16.91
C ASN A 40 37.86 51.51 -15.50
N ARG A 41 36.92 52.46 -15.34
CA ARG A 41 36.59 53.02 -14.02
C ARG A 41 35.30 52.46 -13.41
N ASN A 42 34.51 51.71 -14.20
CA ASN A 42 33.31 50.98 -13.77
C ASN A 42 33.32 49.55 -14.34
N GLU A 43 34.43 48.80 -14.24
CA GLU A 43 34.38 47.36 -14.49
C GLU A 43 33.61 46.69 -13.35
N ILE A 44 32.29 46.58 -13.54
CA ILE A 44 31.47 45.63 -12.81
C ILE A 44 32.08 44.27 -13.11
N LYS A 45 32.63 43.61 -12.08
CA LYS A 45 33.18 42.25 -12.22
C LYS A 45 32.07 41.34 -12.74
N THR A 46 32.13 40.99 -14.02
CA THR A 46 31.28 39.94 -14.59
C THR A 46 31.74 38.62 -13.98
N ILE A 47 30.82 37.93 -13.33
CA ILE A 47 31.07 36.63 -12.71
C ILE A 47 30.37 35.61 -13.59
N GLN A 48 31.08 34.53 -13.96
CA GLN A 48 30.42 33.41 -14.62
C GLN A 48 29.34 32.82 -13.69
N ALA A 49 28.09 32.83 -14.16
CA ALA A 49 26.96 32.35 -13.38
C ALA A 49 27.19 30.90 -12.92
N SER A 50 26.91 30.62 -11.64
CA SER A 50 27.03 29.27 -11.11
C SER A 50 26.07 28.31 -11.82
N PRO A 51 26.41 27.01 -11.93
CA PRO A 51 25.52 26.03 -12.55
C PRO A 51 24.15 25.95 -11.86
N GLU A 52 24.06 26.26 -10.56
CA GLU A 52 22.80 26.30 -9.81
C GLU A 52 21.92 27.49 -10.24
N ILE A 53 22.49 28.69 -10.41
CA ILE A 53 21.76 29.89 -10.85
C ILE A 53 21.19 29.68 -12.25
N CYS A 54 21.96 29.05 -13.15
CA CYS A 54 21.49 28.68 -14.48
C CYS A 54 20.25 27.77 -14.43
N GLN A 55 20.17 26.84 -13.47
CA GLN A 55 18.98 26.02 -13.25
C GLN A 55 17.82 26.85 -12.70
N VAL A 56 18.04 27.68 -11.67
CA VAL A 56 16.97 28.51 -11.08
C VAL A 56 16.37 29.50 -12.10
N VAL A 57 17.19 30.06 -13.00
CA VAL A 57 16.70 30.90 -14.10
C VAL A 57 15.83 30.10 -15.08
N ALA A 58 16.26 28.90 -15.47
CA ALA A 58 15.42 28.02 -16.29
C ALA A 58 14.10 27.64 -15.60
N ASP A 59 14.14 27.43 -14.29
CA ASP A 59 12.99 27.10 -13.46
C ASP A 59 12.00 28.27 -13.35
N GLY A 60 12.51 29.50 -13.18
CA GLY A 60 11.72 30.72 -13.19
C GLY A 60 10.96 30.92 -14.51
N GLN A 61 11.57 30.58 -15.65
CA GLN A 61 10.89 30.64 -16.95
C GLN A 61 9.76 29.62 -17.07
N ARG A 62 9.94 28.42 -16.51
CA ARG A 62 8.87 27.42 -16.49
C ARG A 62 7.70 27.86 -15.62
N LEU A 63 7.97 28.51 -14.47
CA LEU A 63 6.92 29.09 -13.63
C LEU A 63 6.12 30.16 -14.38
N ILE A 64 6.79 31.07 -15.10
CA ILE A 64 6.12 32.08 -15.95
C ILE A 64 5.29 31.41 -17.04
N THR A 65 5.87 30.43 -17.74
CA THR A 65 5.17 29.68 -18.80
C THR A 65 3.94 28.96 -18.24
N TYR A 66 4.04 28.41 -17.04
CA TYR A 66 2.93 27.77 -16.33
C TYR A 66 1.81 28.77 -16.00
N ILE A 67 2.14 29.92 -15.41
CA ILE A 67 1.15 30.96 -15.09
C ILE A 67 0.47 31.45 -16.38
N ALA A 68 1.23 31.68 -17.44
CA ALA A 68 0.72 32.12 -18.73
C ALA A 68 -0.22 31.09 -19.39
N ARG A 69 0.03 29.78 -19.20
CA ARG A 69 -0.83 28.71 -19.74
C ARG A 69 -2.07 28.45 -18.90
N ASN A 70 -1.96 28.50 -17.58
CA ASN A 70 -3.06 28.15 -16.69
C ASN A 70 -3.96 29.34 -16.34
N GLY A 71 -3.54 30.58 -16.61
CA GLY A 71 -4.40 31.78 -16.51
C GLY A 71 -4.85 32.16 -15.10
N ASN A 72 -4.32 31.50 -14.07
CA ASN A 72 -4.86 31.60 -12.70
C ASN A 72 -4.41 32.87 -11.93
N LYS A 73 -3.36 33.58 -12.38
CA LYS A 73 -2.83 34.78 -11.70
C LYS A 73 -2.30 35.80 -12.71
N GLN A 74 -2.46 37.10 -12.41
CA GLN A 74 -1.81 38.17 -13.15
C GLN A 74 -0.30 38.15 -12.85
N LEU A 75 0.49 38.10 -13.91
CA LEU A 75 1.93 38.23 -13.85
C LEU A 75 2.29 39.68 -13.55
N ASP A 76 3.13 39.90 -12.54
CA ASP A 76 3.75 41.21 -12.32
C ASP A 76 4.70 41.49 -13.51
N PRO A 77 4.48 42.57 -14.28
CA PRO A 77 5.34 42.92 -15.41
C PRO A 77 6.81 43.07 -15.03
N ILE A 78 7.09 43.58 -13.82
CA ILE A 78 8.45 43.85 -13.34
C ILE A 78 9.17 42.53 -13.03
N VAL A 79 8.49 41.61 -12.35
CA VAL A 79 9.04 40.28 -12.03
C VAL A 79 9.29 39.48 -13.31
N THR A 80 8.35 39.54 -14.25
CA THR A 80 8.44 38.82 -15.54
C THR A 80 9.61 39.33 -16.37
N GLN A 81 9.77 40.65 -16.46
CA GLN A 81 10.87 41.28 -17.17
C GLN A 81 12.23 40.88 -16.58
N ASN A 82 12.39 40.98 -15.25
CA ASN A 82 13.65 40.63 -14.59
C ASN A 82 14.05 39.15 -14.78
N VAL A 83 13.09 38.22 -14.80
CA VAL A 83 13.36 36.78 -15.04
C VAL A 83 13.70 36.50 -16.51
N ILE A 84 13.10 37.22 -17.45
CA ILE A 84 13.42 37.10 -18.88
C ILE A 84 14.80 37.71 -19.17
N ASP A 85 15.07 38.90 -18.64
CA ASP A 85 16.34 39.62 -18.78
C ASP A 85 17.48 38.80 -18.19
N ALA A 86 17.25 38.11 -17.07
CA ALA A 86 18.25 37.23 -16.46
C ALA A 86 18.76 36.15 -17.42
N LYS A 87 17.90 35.56 -18.26
CA LYS A 87 18.33 34.58 -19.28
C LYS A 87 19.22 35.22 -20.33
N TYR A 88 18.85 36.39 -20.84
CA TYR A 88 19.63 37.07 -21.87
C TYR A 88 20.99 37.51 -21.33
N LYS A 89 21.05 37.98 -20.08
CA LYS A 89 22.30 38.36 -19.39
C LYS A 89 23.24 37.17 -19.16
N ILE A 90 22.70 35.99 -18.84
CA ILE A 90 23.50 34.75 -18.72
C ILE A 90 24.06 34.32 -20.08
N VAL A 91 23.27 34.42 -21.15
CA VAL A 91 23.72 34.03 -22.52
C VAL A 91 24.78 35.00 -23.07
N ASN A 92 24.71 36.28 -22.67
CA ASN A 92 25.63 37.33 -23.12
C ASN A 92 26.88 37.48 -22.23
N ASP A 93 27.08 36.63 -21.21
CA ASP A 93 28.16 36.73 -20.20
C ASP A 93 28.19 38.08 -19.42
N GLU A 94 27.04 38.74 -19.28
CA GLU A 94 26.88 40.04 -18.60
C GLU A 94 26.32 39.89 -17.16
N TRP A 95 26.52 38.73 -16.52
CA TRP A 95 25.96 38.43 -15.20
C TRP A 95 26.71 39.13 -14.05
N THR A 96 25.98 39.80 -13.17
CA THR A 96 26.52 40.60 -12.05
C THR A 96 25.93 40.16 -10.71
N MET A 97 26.60 40.47 -9.58
CA MET A 97 26.07 40.13 -8.24
C MET A 97 24.74 40.85 -7.94
N GLU A 98 24.58 42.08 -8.42
CA GLU A 98 23.36 42.87 -8.25
C GLU A 98 22.18 42.25 -9.00
N ASP A 99 22.45 41.71 -10.20
CA ASP A 99 21.47 40.97 -10.99
C ASP A 99 21.07 39.65 -10.32
N GLU A 100 22.01 38.95 -9.70
CA GLU A 100 21.74 37.71 -8.96
C GLU A 100 20.83 37.96 -7.76
N GLN A 101 21.14 38.97 -6.93
CA GLN A 101 20.31 39.34 -5.79
C GLN A 101 18.90 39.77 -6.25
N ALA A 102 18.82 40.60 -7.28
CA ALA A 102 17.54 41.05 -7.83
C ALA A 102 16.73 39.88 -8.40
N PHE A 103 17.38 38.94 -9.09
CA PHE A 103 16.74 37.74 -9.60
C PHE A 103 16.19 36.86 -8.48
N LEU A 104 16.97 36.56 -7.44
CA LEU A 104 16.54 35.71 -6.32
C LEU A 104 15.34 36.30 -5.56
N ILE A 105 15.30 37.62 -5.34
CA ILE A 105 14.15 38.29 -4.71
C ILE A 105 12.90 38.18 -5.58
N ASN A 106 13.04 38.38 -6.89
CA ASN A 106 11.92 38.27 -7.82
C ASN A 106 11.46 36.82 -7.99
N TYR A 107 12.39 35.86 -7.94
CA TYR A 107 12.11 34.44 -7.95
C TYR A 107 11.36 34.00 -6.69
N ASP A 108 11.71 34.49 -5.49
CA ASP A 108 10.97 34.22 -4.25
C ASP A 108 9.53 34.76 -4.32
N LYS A 109 9.34 35.99 -4.83
CA LYS A 109 8.00 36.55 -5.07
C LYS A 109 7.19 35.70 -6.04
N LEU A 110 7.82 35.26 -7.13
CA LEU A 110 7.19 34.37 -8.11
C LEU A 110 6.81 33.03 -7.47
N ALA A 111 7.73 32.37 -6.76
CA ALA A 111 7.49 31.09 -6.11
C ALA A 111 6.34 31.17 -5.08
N LYS A 112 6.29 32.23 -4.26
CA LYS A 112 5.18 32.50 -3.34
C LYS A 112 3.86 32.72 -4.07
N ALA A 113 3.90 33.38 -5.23
CA ALA A 113 2.73 33.57 -6.06
C ALA A 113 2.25 32.27 -6.72
N VAL A 114 3.09 31.27 -6.98
CA VAL A 114 2.67 30.02 -7.64
C VAL A 114 2.32 28.90 -6.65
N TYR A 115 2.66 29.04 -5.35
CA TYR A 115 2.29 28.07 -4.30
C TYR A 115 0.78 27.76 -4.32
N PRO A 116 0.35 26.48 -4.26
CA PRO A 116 1.09 25.26 -3.88
C PRO A 116 1.90 24.58 -4.99
N VAL A 117 1.90 25.10 -6.22
CA VAL A 117 2.64 24.50 -7.34
C VAL A 117 4.10 24.92 -7.27
N THR A 118 4.99 23.94 -7.19
CA THR A 118 6.45 24.12 -7.14
C THR A 118 7.09 23.78 -8.48
N VAL A 119 8.30 24.25 -8.70
CA VAL A 119 9.12 23.88 -9.86
C VAL A 119 9.24 22.36 -9.99
N GLU A 120 9.47 21.67 -8.89
CA GLU A 120 9.56 20.21 -8.84
C GLU A 120 8.26 19.54 -9.35
N SER A 121 7.11 20.05 -8.92
CA SER A 121 5.81 19.52 -9.37
C SER A 121 5.55 19.75 -10.85
N ILE A 122 6.02 20.87 -11.40
CA ILE A 122 5.98 21.14 -12.84
C ILE A 122 6.84 20.13 -13.60
N TYR A 123 8.07 19.83 -13.15
CA TYR A 123 8.90 18.81 -13.78
C TYR A 123 8.32 17.40 -13.65
N ALA A 124 7.61 17.11 -12.56
CA ALA A 124 7.05 15.80 -12.32
C ALA A 124 5.82 15.52 -13.17
N VAL A 125 5.03 16.54 -13.50
CA VAL A 125 3.75 16.43 -14.23
C VAL A 125 3.85 16.86 -15.68
N ILE A 126 4.51 18.00 -15.97
CA ILE A 126 4.58 18.57 -17.32
C ILE A 126 5.80 17.97 -18.06
N PRO A 127 5.58 17.34 -19.22
CA PRO A 127 6.64 16.73 -20.02
C PRO A 127 7.58 17.79 -20.60
N ALA A 128 8.88 17.50 -20.60
CA ALA A 128 9.90 18.38 -21.17
C ALA A 128 9.87 18.42 -22.72
N ASP A 129 9.28 17.40 -23.35
CA ASP A 129 9.24 17.23 -24.80
C ASP A 129 7.84 16.77 -25.26
N ASN A 130 7.36 17.33 -26.38
CA ASN A 130 6.08 16.98 -27.00
C ASN A 130 6.18 15.92 -28.11
N ARG A 131 7.37 15.34 -28.33
CA ARG A 131 7.56 14.25 -29.30
C ARG A 131 6.76 12.98 -28.95
N LYS A 132 6.32 12.27 -29.99
CA LYS A 132 5.45 11.06 -29.90
C LYS A 132 6.10 9.91 -29.12
N ASN A 133 7.43 9.79 -29.13
CA ASN A 133 8.22 8.80 -28.39
C ASN A 133 8.95 9.42 -27.19
N ARG A 134 8.26 10.26 -26.42
CA ARG A 134 8.86 10.86 -25.21
C ARG A 134 8.94 9.85 -24.06
N PRO A 135 9.91 9.96 -23.15
CA PRO A 135 9.85 9.27 -21.88
C PRO A 135 8.64 9.75 -21.06
N LEU A 136 7.97 8.82 -20.38
CA LEU A 136 6.87 9.11 -19.46
C LEU A 136 7.35 10.07 -18.36
N THR A 137 6.49 11.00 -17.94
CA THR A 137 6.78 11.85 -16.79
C THR A 137 6.83 11.02 -15.51
N LYS A 138 7.47 11.55 -14.45
CA LYS A 138 7.56 10.85 -13.16
C LYS A 138 6.16 10.56 -12.62
N ALA A 139 5.25 11.52 -12.72
CA ALA A 139 3.85 11.35 -12.34
C ALA A 139 3.13 10.29 -13.18
N GLU A 140 3.29 10.30 -14.52
CA GLU A 140 2.73 9.27 -15.40
C GLU A 140 3.22 7.87 -15.04
N ARG A 141 4.52 7.73 -14.75
CA ARG A 141 5.13 6.45 -14.32
C ARG A 141 4.59 6.00 -12.96
N ALA A 142 4.47 6.90 -12.00
CA ALA A 142 3.89 6.61 -10.69
C ALA A 142 2.44 6.13 -10.83
N VAL A 143 1.61 6.87 -11.58
CA VAL A 143 0.21 6.49 -11.84
C VAL A 143 0.12 5.12 -12.52
N ALA A 144 0.95 4.85 -13.53
CA ALA A 144 0.97 3.56 -14.21
C ALA A 144 1.38 2.42 -13.27
N TRP A 145 2.36 2.66 -12.39
CA TRP A 145 2.81 1.72 -11.38
C TRP A 145 1.67 1.42 -10.41
N TYR A 146 1.15 2.43 -9.70
CA TYR A 146 0.07 2.24 -8.72
C TYR A 146 -1.17 1.59 -9.34
N ARG A 147 -1.58 1.99 -10.54
CA ARG A 147 -2.70 1.35 -11.26
C ARG A 147 -2.45 -0.14 -11.50
N ARG A 148 -1.23 -0.52 -11.90
CA ARG A 148 -0.88 -1.93 -12.13
C ARG A 148 -0.93 -2.73 -10.82
N TYR A 149 -0.38 -2.18 -9.74
CA TYR A 149 -0.42 -2.85 -8.44
C TYR A 149 -1.84 -2.94 -7.87
N THR A 150 -2.70 -1.94 -8.06
CA THR A 150 -4.11 -2.04 -7.68
C THR A 150 -4.83 -3.14 -8.44
N MET A 151 -4.60 -3.26 -9.76
CA MET A 151 -5.19 -4.35 -10.56
C MET A 151 -4.68 -5.72 -10.12
N VAL A 152 -3.39 -5.85 -9.83
CA VAL A 152 -2.79 -7.08 -9.31
C VAL A 152 -3.35 -7.43 -7.94
N ALA A 153 -3.43 -6.46 -7.02
CA ALA A 153 -4.00 -6.64 -5.70
C ALA A 153 -5.48 -7.05 -5.76
N LEU A 154 -6.27 -6.44 -6.65
CA LEU A 154 -7.67 -6.80 -6.89
C LEU A 154 -7.79 -8.23 -7.45
N PHE A 155 -6.93 -8.60 -8.41
CA PHE A 155 -6.92 -9.95 -8.96
C PHE A 155 -6.58 -10.99 -7.89
N PHE A 156 -5.55 -10.75 -7.07
CA PHE A 156 -5.20 -11.63 -5.95
C PHE A 156 -6.31 -11.71 -4.90
N LEU A 157 -6.93 -10.57 -4.56
CA LEU A 157 -8.06 -10.53 -3.63
C LEU A 157 -9.21 -11.39 -4.15
N LEU A 158 -9.59 -11.22 -5.42
CA LEU A 158 -10.68 -11.99 -6.03
C LEU A 158 -10.35 -13.48 -6.06
N LEU A 159 -9.12 -13.84 -6.43
CA LEU A 159 -8.66 -15.23 -6.44
C LEU A 159 -8.78 -15.87 -5.05
N ILE A 160 -8.28 -15.17 -4.01
CA ILE A 160 -8.33 -15.65 -2.62
C ILE A 160 -9.78 -15.69 -2.12
N GLN A 161 -10.61 -14.72 -2.50
CA GLN A 161 -12.03 -14.67 -2.12
C GLN A 161 -12.82 -15.83 -2.73
N VAL A 162 -12.60 -16.14 -4.01
CA VAL A 162 -13.22 -17.30 -4.67
C VAL A 162 -12.76 -18.60 -4.00
N PHE A 163 -11.46 -18.71 -3.69
CA PHE A 163 -10.92 -19.87 -2.99
C PHE A 163 -11.52 -20.05 -1.60
N PHE A 164 -11.67 -18.96 -0.84
CA PHE A 164 -12.31 -18.94 0.47
C PHE A 164 -13.79 -19.36 0.37
N LEU A 165 -14.55 -18.74 -0.54
CA LEU A 165 -15.99 -19.01 -0.71
C LEU A 165 -16.23 -20.47 -1.10
N PHE A 166 -15.38 -21.03 -1.95
CA PHE A 166 -15.46 -22.44 -2.31
C PHE A 166 -15.23 -23.34 -1.08
N GLY A 167 -14.17 -23.10 -0.30
CA GLY A 167 -13.89 -23.88 0.90
C GLY A 167 -14.98 -23.77 1.97
N GLU A 168 -15.50 -22.57 2.23
CA GLU A 168 -16.63 -22.34 3.14
C GLU A 168 -17.89 -23.08 2.67
N GLY A 169 -18.17 -23.05 1.37
CA GLY A 169 -19.26 -23.81 0.74
C GLY A 169 -19.11 -25.32 0.93
N LEU A 170 -17.93 -25.88 0.72
CA LEU A 170 -17.66 -27.30 0.96
C LEU A 170 -17.87 -27.68 2.42
N ASN A 171 -17.33 -26.89 3.36
CA ASN A 171 -17.43 -27.14 4.80
C ASN A 171 -18.88 -27.08 5.30
N THR A 172 -19.60 -26.02 4.95
CA THR A 172 -21.00 -25.84 5.34
C THR A 172 -21.90 -26.93 4.76
N ASN A 173 -21.70 -27.30 3.49
CA ASN A 173 -22.42 -28.39 2.86
C ASN A 173 -22.13 -29.74 3.53
N LEU A 174 -20.87 -30.03 3.90
CA LEU A 174 -20.53 -31.25 4.64
C LEU A 174 -21.28 -31.28 5.97
N THR A 175 -21.13 -30.26 6.81
CA THR A 175 -21.80 -30.19 8.12
C THR A 175 -23.31 -30.32 7.99
N ARG A 176 -23.91 -29.70 6.97
CA ARG A 176 -25.34 -29.82 6.67
C ARG A 176 -25.74 -31.24 6.24
N PHE A 177 -25.02 -31.85 5.31
CA PHE A 177 -25.35 -33.21 4.86
C PHE A 177 -25.15 -34.24 5.98
N PHE A 178 -24.15 -34.05 6.84
CA PHE A 178 -23.96 -34.88 8.03
C PHE A 178 -25.10 -34.75 9.04
N SER A 179 -25.58 -33.54 9.30
CA SER A 179 -26.70 -33.33 10.21
C SER A 179 -28.01 -33.90 9.65
N GLU A 180 -28.27 -33.69 8.35
CA GLU A 180 -29.41 -34.27 7.63
C GLU A 180 -29.36 -35.81 7.67
N ARG A 181 -28.18 -36.40 7.42
CA ARG A 181 -27.98 -37.85 7.49
C ARG A 181 -28.29 -38.40 8.88
N GLN A 182 -27.84 -37.72 9.92
CA GLN A 182 -28.10 -38.13 11.30
C GLN A 182 -29.61 -38.13 11.58
N THR A 183 -30.34 -37.10 11.14
CA THR A 183 -31.80 -37.05 11.30
C THR A 183 -32.54 -38.14 10.52
N LEU A 184 -32.12 -38.43 9.28
CA LEU A 184 -32.71 -39.52 8.49
C LEU A 184 -32.41 -40.90 9.08
N LEU A 185 -31.21 -41.13 9.62
CA LEU A 185 -30.89 -42.39 10.31
C LEU A 185 -31.73 -42.59 11.57
N GLU A 186 -32.01 -41.52 12.31
CA GLU A 186 -32.91 -41.57 13.48
C GLU A 186 -34.35 -41.89 13.05
N GLN A 187 -34.82 -41.34 11.94
CA GLN A 187 -36.12 -41.69 11.35
C GLN A 187 -36.17 -43.12 10.79
N SER A 188 -35.08 -43.61 10.19
CA SER A 188 -34.97 -45.00 9.71
C SER A 188 -35.09 -46.01 10.85
N ARG A 189 -34.53 -45.68 12.02
CA ARG A 189 -34.67 -46.53 13.23
C ARG A 189 -36.12 -46.63 13.72
N THR A 190 -36.94 -45.61 13.50
CA THR A 190 -38.36 -45.62 13.91
C THR A 190 -39.27 -46.22 12.84
N GLN A 191 -38.89 -46.17 11.56
CA GLN A 191 -39.62 -46.75 10.43
C GLN A 191 -38.70 -47.57 9.49
N PRO A 192 -38.39 -48.84 9.84
CA PRO A 192 -37.41 -49.65 9.12
C PRO A 192 -37.84 -50.14 7.72
N GLU A 193 -39.13 -50.14 7.39
CA GLU A 193 -39.66 -50.62 6.09
C GLU A 193 -39.81 -49.51 5.03
N ASN A 194 -39.30 -48.29 5.29
CA ASN A 194 -39.44 -47.18 4.34
C ASN A 194 -38.28 -47.16 3.33
N ASP A 195 -38.45 -47.89 2.22
CA ASP A 195 -37.45 -47.99 1.13
C ASP A 195 -37.01 -46.62 0.57
N LYS A 196 -37.93 -45.64 0.52
CA LYS A 196 -37.61 -44.29 0.04
C LYS A 196 -36.60 -43.57 0.93
N LEU A 197 -36.76 -43.74 2.24
CA LEU A 197 -35.87 -43.12 3.22
C LEU A 197 -34.47 -43.76 3.17
N LEU A 198 -34.41 -45.06 2.88
CA LEU A 198 -33.15 -45.76 2.64
C LEU A 198 -32.46 -45.27 1.34
N GLU A 199 -33.21 -44.96 0.30
CA GLU A 199 -32.71 -44.36 -0.94
C GLU A 199 -32.18 -42.93 -0.73
N GLU A 200 -32.89 -42.11 0.06
CA GLU A 200 -32.45 -40.76 0.43
C GLU A 200 -31.14 -40.77 1.21
N ILE A 201 -30.98 -41.70 2.16
CA ILE A 201 -29.72 -41.87 2.91
C ILE A 201 -28.57 -42.22 1.96
N LYS A 202 -28.78 -43.15 1.01
CA LYS A 202 -27.76 -43.53 0.02
C LYS A 202 -27.36 -42.36 -0.88
N LEU A 203 -28.34 -41.58 -1.34
CA LEU A 203 -28.08 -40.40 -2.16
C LEU A 203 -27.28 -39.36 -1.35
N LEU A 204 -27.61 -39.20 -0.07
CA LEU A 204 -26.89 -38.29 0.81
C LEU A 204 -25.46 -38.73 1.08
N ASP A 205 -25.23 -40.04 1.27
CA ASP A 205 -23.87 -40.61 1.38
C ASP A 205 -23.05 -40.28 0.12
N GLN A 206 -23.62 -40.45 -1.08
CA GLN A 206 -22.95 -40.07 -2.34
C GLN A 206 -22.60 -38.58 -2.41
N LYS A 207 -23.50 -37.70 -1.93
CA LYS A 207 -23.25 -36.25 -1.86
C LYS A 207 -22.13 -35.92 -0.88
N ILE A 208 -22.09 -36.57 0.28
CA ILE A 208 -21.03 -36.41 1.28
C ILE A 208 -19.69 -36.82 0.69
N ASP A 209 -19.63 -38.00 0.06
CA ASP A 209 -18.41 -38.52 -0.56
C ASP A 209 -17.89 -37.59 -1.67
N ALA A 210 -18.78 -37.13 -2.56
CA ALA A 210 -18.41 -36.18 -3.62
C ALA A 210 -17.89 -34.86 -3.04
N ASN A 211 -18.57 -34.31 -2.03
CA ASN A 211 -18.19 -33.05 -1.40
C ASN A 211 -16.87 -33.18 -0.62
N TYR A 212 -16.66 -34.30 0.05
CA TYR A 212 -15.42 -34.59 0.76
C TYR A 212 -14.23 -34.76 -0.20
N ASN A 213 -14.42 -35.41 -1.35
CA ASN A 213 -13.38 -35.49 -2.38
C ASN A 213 -12.97 -34.10 -2.90
N LEU A 214 -13.94 -33.20 -3.10
CA LEU A 214 -13.66 -31.81 -3.45
C LEU A 214 -12.92 -31.07 -2.32
N LEU A 215 -13.27 -31.35 -1.06
CA LEU A 215 -12.54 -30.81 0.10
C LEU A 215 -11.09 -31.28 0.13
N LEU A 216 -10.81 -32.54 -0.19
CA LEU A 216 -9.44 -33.06 -0.30
C LEU A 216 -8.65 -32.33 -1.40
N MET A 217 -9.28 -32.08 -2.56
CA MET A 217 -8.65 -31.30 -3.63
C MET A 217 -8.38 -29.87 -3.20
N TRP A 218 -9.34 -29.23 -2.53
CA TRP A 218 -9.18 -27.88 -1.98
C TRP A 218 -8.07 -27.84 -0.92
N ASN A 219 -8.00 -28.86 -0.06
CA ASN A 219 -6.97 -28.98 0.96
C ASN A 219 -5.57 -29.11 0.34
N ARG A 220 -5.49 -29.87 -0.76
CA ARG A 220 -4.25 -30.04 -1.51
C ARG A 220 -3.71 -28.74 -2.10
N VAL A 221 -4.58 -27.79 -2.44
CA VAL A 221 -4.17 -26.50 -3.02
C VAL A 221 -3.43 -25.65 -1.98
N TRP A 222 -3.98 -25.50 -0.77
CA TRP A 222 -3.33 -24.67 0.26
C TRP A 222 -2.14 -25.38 0.92
N SER A 223 -2.13 -26.72 0.97
CA SER A 223 -0.99 -27.51 1.46
C SER A 223 0.16 -27.62 0.44
N PHE A 224 0.09 -26.87 -0.66
CA PHE A 224 1.07 -26.89 -1.76
C PHE A 224 1.32 -28.28 -2.32
N GLY A 225 0.28 -29.11 -2.42
CA GLY A 225 0.35 -30.46 -2.95
C GLY A 225 0.57 -31.56 -1.91
N GLY A 226 0.79 -31.19 -0.64
CA GLY A 226 0.93 -32.14 0.47
C GLY A 226 -0.40 -32.80 0.86
N THR A 227 -0.34 -34.05 1.32
CA THR A 227 -1.49 -34.73 1.93
C THR A 227 -1.32 -34.70 3.44
N LEU A 228 -2.37 -34.32 4.18
CA LEU A 228 -2.39 -34.52 5.64
C LEU A 228 -2.53 -36.02 5.92
N SER A 229 -1.41 -36.68 6.21
CA SER A 229 -1.42 -38.02 6.76
C SER A 229 -1.77 -37.93 8.24
N VAL A 230 -3.02 -38.25 8.57
CA VAL A 230 -3.49 -38.28 9.96
C VAL A 230 -3.29 -39.69 10.47
N ASP A 231 -2.20 -39.90 11.20
CA ASP A 231 -1.93 -41.19 11.83
C ASP A 231 -2.84 -41.42 13.03
N VAL A 232 -3.20 -42.70 13.25
CA VAL A 232 -4.00 -43.11 14.39
C VAL A 232 -3.28 -42.73 15.70
N PRO A 233 -3.94 -42.04 16.66
CA PRO A 233 -3.32 -41.68 17.92
C PRO A 233 -2.79 -42.92 18.66
N LYS A 234 -1.60 -42.81 19.27
CA LYS A 234 -0.93 -43.92 19.99
C LYS A 234 -1.81 -44.59 21.06
N TYR A 235 -2.71 -43.84 21.68
CA TYR A 235 -3.67 -44.38 22.63
C TYR A 235 -4.67 -45.33 21.95
N SER A 236 -5.27 -44.88 20.84
CA SER A 236 -6.24 -45.67 20.08
C SER A 236 -5.58 -46.91 19.49
N GLN A 237 -4.37 -46.78 18.93
CA GLN A 237 -3.56 -47.93 18.47
C GLN A 237 -3.39 -48.97 19.59
N LYS A 238 -2.92 -48.55 20.78
CA LYS A 238 -2.76 -49.45 21.92
C LYS A 238 -4.06 -50.08 22.37
N LYS A 239 -5.17 -49.35 22.32
CA LYS A 239 -6.50 -49.88 22.67
C LYS A 239 -6.89 -51.00 21.68
N PHE A 240 -6.72 -50.78 20.38
CA PHE A 240 -6.96 -51.79 19.36
C PHE A 240 -6.03 -52.99 19.51
N GLU A 241 -4.73 -52.80 19.78
CA GLU A 241 -3.80 -53.90 20.06
C GLU A 241 -4.21 -54.75 21.28
N ILE A 242 -4.73 -54.13 22.33
CA ILE A 242 -5.20 -54.83 23.53
C ILE A 242 -6.46 -55.64 23.21
N GLU A 243 -7.41 -55.05 22.47
CA GLU A 243 -8.64 -55.71 22.05
C GLU A 243 -8.33 -56.87 21.09
N GLU A 244 -7.44 -56.67 20.11
CA GLU A 244 -6.97 -57.72 19.19
C GLU A 244 -6.32 -58.88 19.96
N LYS A 245 -5.39 -58.59 20.88
CA LYS A 245 -4.77 -59.62 21.73
C LYS A 245 -5.79 -60.33 22.62
N ALA A 246 -6.84 -59.65 23.08
CA ALA A 246 -7.90 -60.26 23.85
C ALA A 246 -8.76 -61.21 22.99
N LEU A 247 -9.07 -60.84 21.74
CA LEU A 247 -9.73 -61.71 20.77
C LEU A 247 -8.86 -62.93 20.42
N GLN A 248 -7.55 -62.73 20.20
CA GLN A 248 -6.60 -63.82 19.95
C GLN A 248 -6.48 -64.77 21.14
N ARG A 249 -6.44 -64.27 22.38
CA ARG A 249 -6.43 -65.14 23.56
C ARG A 249 -7.72 -65.94 23.70
N LYS A 250 -8.88 -65.34 23.38
CA LYS A 250 -10.15 -66.08 23.34
C LYS A 250 -10.08 -67.20 22.30
N LEU A 251 -9.55 -66.91 21.10
CA LEU A 251 -9.33 -67.90 20.04
C LEU A 251 -8.46 -69.08 20.52
N GLU A 252 -7.38 -68.80 21.25
CA GLU A 252 -6.49 -69.85 21.78
C GLU A 252 -7.13 -70.67 22.91
N GLN A 253 -7.97 -70.05 23.74
CA GLN A 253 -8.61 -70.69 24.90
C GLN A 253 -9.85 -71.51 24.53
N SER A 254 -10.62 -71.08 23.52
CA SER A 254 -11.76 -71.83 23.01
C SER A 254 -11.33 -72.72 21.85
N HIS A 255 -11.01 -73.99 22.10
CA HIS A 255 -10.79 -75.01 21.05
C HIS A 255 -12.00 -75.26 20.11
N LEU A 256 -13.09 -74.48 20.21
CA LEU A 256 -14.27 -74.51 19.36
C LEU A 256 -14.55 -73.11 18.81
N ALA A 257 -14.45 -73.03 17.47
CA ALA A 257 -14.91 -71.99 16.55
C ALA A 257 -15.18 -70.59 17.15
N LEU A 258 -14.29 -69.64 16.86
CA LEU A 258 -14.67 -68.23 16.84
C LEU A 258 -15.85 -68.08 15.86
N ASP A 259 -16.92 -67.37 16.23
CA ASP A 259 -17.88 -66.93 15.23
C ASP A 259 -17.11 -65.95 14.32
N PRO A 260 -16.84 -66.26 13.03
CA PRO A 260 -15.99 -65.43 12.17
C PRO A 260 -16.44 -63.96 12.13
N ARG A 261 -17.73 -63.75 12.39
CA ARG A 261 -18.40 -62.46 12.52
C ARG A 261 -17.78 -61.54 13.56
N GLU A 262 -17.33 -62.04 14.72
CA GLU A 262 -16.77 -61.17 15.78
C GLU A 262 -15.45 -60.53 15.37
N PHE A 263 -14.59 -61.30 14.69
CA PHE A 263 -13.32 -60.79 14.17
C PHE A 263 -13.56 -59.81 13.01
N ASP A 264 -14.44 -60.15 12.08
CA ASP A 264 -14.85 -59.27 10.98
C ASP A 264 -15.44 -57.95 11.50
N HIS A 265 -16.26 -58.00 12.57
CA HIS A 265 -16.80 -56.80 13.20
C HIS A 265 -15.72 -55.92 13.85
N PHE A 266 -14.69 -56.52 14.45
CA PHE A 266 -13.57 -55.77 15.02
C PHE A 266 -12.74 -55.08 13.92
N GLU A 267 -12.40 -55.80 12.84
CA GLU A 267 -11.65 -55.25 11.70
C GLU A 267 -12.43 -54.13 10.99
N LEU A 268 -13.74 -54.31 10.81
CA LEU A 268 -14.63 -53.29 10.29
C LEU A 268 -14.67 -52.06 11.22
N ALA A 269 -14.79 -52.25 12.54
CA ALA A 269 -14.81 -51.14 13.48
C ALA A 269 -13.48 -50.36 13.48
N HIS A 270 -12.35 -51.05 13.35
CA HIS A 270 -11.03 -50.43 13.25
C HIS A 270 -10.90 -49.59 11.98
N SER A 271 -11.19 -50.17 10.81
CA SER A 271 -11.13 -49.45 9.52
C SER A 271 -12.08 -48.25 9.46
N LEU A 272 -13.30 -48.37 10.01
CA LEU A 272 -14.24 -47.25 10.13
C LEU A 272 -13.71 -46.14 11.04
N TYR A 273 -13.00 -46.49 12.11
CA TYR A 273 -12.38 -45.51 12.99
C TYR A 273 -11.25 -44.75 12.27
N GLU A 274 -10.38 -45.46 11.54
CA GLU A 274 -9.31 -44.84 10.74
C GLU A 274 -9.88 -43.90 9.67
N ALA A 275 -10.87 -44.36 8.91
CA ALA A 275 -11.53 -43.54 7.89
C ALA A 275 -12.15 -42.27 8.48
N ARG A 276 -12.79 -42.39 9.65
CA ARG A 276 -13.38 -41.25 10.38
C ARG A 276 -12.33 -40.26 10.86
N LEU A 277 -11.19 -40.75 11.34
CA LEU A 277 -10.10 -39.91 11.80
C LEU A 277 -9.51 -39.08 10.65
N ILE A 278 -9.26 -39.72 9.51
CA ILE A 278 -8.77 -39.04 8.29
C ILE A 278 -9.78 -37.99 7.83
N PHE A 279 -11.07 -38.34 7.83
CA PHE A 279 -12.15 -37.41 7.49
C PHE A 279 -12.14 -36.16 8.38
N PHE A 280 -12.20 -36.34 9.72
CA PHE A 280 -12.24 -35.22 10.65
C PHE A 280 -10.95 -34.40 10.65
N GLY A 281 -9.78 -35.03 10.46
CA GLY A 281 -8.52 -34.29 10.38
C GLY A 281 -8.49 -33.35 9.17
N ASN A 282 -8.96 -33.80 8.01
CA ASN A 282 -9.07 -32.96 6.82
C ASN A 282 -10.10 -31.83 6.99
N LEU A 283 -11.23 -32.11 7.66
CA LEU A 283 -12.26 -31.12 7.96
C LEU A 283 -11.74 -30.02 8.90
N LEU A 284 -11.15 -30.42 10.03
CA LEU A 284 -10.55 -29.49 11.01
C LEU A 284 -9.45 -28.64 10.39
N SER A 285 -8.64 -29.24 9.52
CA SER A 285 -7.60 -28.48 8.81
C SER A 285 -8.21 -27.45 7.87
N ALA A 286 -9.29 -27.79 7.17
CA ALA A 286 -9.98 -26.85 6.30
C ALA A 286 -10.59 -25.69 7.10
N GLU A 287 -11.26 -25.99 8.21
CA GLU A 287 -11.82 -24.98 9.12
C GLU A 287 -10.75 -24.03 9.67
N ALA A 288 -9.61 -24.57 10.08
CA ALA A 288 -8.50 -23.77 10.57
C ALA A 288 -7.98 -22.80 9.50
N VAL A 289 -7.80 -23.28 8.27
CA VAL A 289 -7.31 -22.45 7.15
C VAL A 289 -8.36 -21.41 6.73
N LEU A 290 -9.64 -21.78 6.65
CA LEU A 290 -10.72 -20.85 6.36
C LEU A 290 -10.78 -19.74 7.40
N LYS A 291 -10.63 -20.08 8.69
CA LYS A 291 -10.57 -19.10 9.77
C LYS A 291 -9.39 -18.15 9.61
N VAL A 292 -8.20 -18.66 9.25
CA VAL A 292 -7.03 -17.81 9.00
C VAL A 292 -7.27 -16.86 7.81
N LEU A 293 -7.86 -17.37 6.73
CA LEU A 293 -8.21 -16.57 5.57
C LEU A 293 -9.21 -15.46 5.91
N GLN A 294 -10.27 -15.79 6.65
CA GLN A 294 -11.33 -14.85 7.02
C GLN A 294 -10.88 -13.79 8.04
N VAL A 295 -10.08 -14.17 9.03
CA VAL A 295 -9.71 -13.30 10.15
C VAL A 295 -8.48 -12.43 9.81
N TYR A 296 -7.55 -12.94 9.00
CA TYR A 296 -6.28 -12.26 8.74
C TYR A 296 -6.13 -11.84 7.28
N ILE A 297 -6.24 -12.79 6.34
CA ILE A 297 -5.83 -12.54 4.94
C ILE A 297 -6.82 -11.65 4.19
N LEU A 298 -8.13 -11.95 4.26
CA LEU A 298 -9.16 -11.16 3.60
C LEU A 298 -9.18 -9.71 4.13
N PRO A 299 -9.28 -9.46 5.45
CA PRO A 299 -9.30 -8.11 5.99
C PRO A 299 -8.05 -7.31 5.62
N LEU A 300 -6.87 -7.93 5.64
CA LEU A 300 -5.61 -7.33 5.18
C LEU A 300 -5.69 -6.90 3.71
N LEU A 301 -6.20 -7.76 2.82
CA LEU A 301 -6.33 -7.48 1.39
C LEU A 301 -7.39 -6.42 1.10
N TYR A 302 -8.53 -6.45 1.79
CA TYR A 302 -9.57 -5.42 1.68
C TYR A 302 -9.07 -4.06 2.17
N GLY A 303 -8.32 -4.01 3.28
CA GLY A 303 -7.67 -2.79 3.76
C GLY A 303 -6.62 -2.26 2.79
N LEU A 304 -5.80 -3.15 2.22
CA LEU A 304 -4.84 -2.79 1.18
C LEU A 304 -5.54 -2.22 -0.07
N LEU A 305 -6.66 -2.81 -0.50
CA LEU A 305 -7.46 -2.30 -1.61
C LEU A 305 -8.02 -0.89 -1.33
N GLY A 306 -8.54 -0.67 -0.12
CA GLY A 306 -9.00 0.64 0.32
C GLY A 306 -7.90 1.70 0.23
N ALA A 307 -6.70 1.35 0.70
CA ALA A 307 -5.53 2.22 0.63
C ALA A 307 -5.11 2.53 -0.81
N PHE A 308 -5.14 1.53 -1.71
CA PHE A 308 -4.87 1.75 -3.14
C PHE A 308 -5.86 2.74 -3.76
N ILE A 309 -7.15 2.63 -3.46
CA ILE A 309 -8.16 3.56 -3.99
C ILE A 309 -7.91 4.99 -3.49
N PHE A 310 -7.56 5.14 -2.21
CA PHE A 310 -7.17 6.45 -1.66
C PHE A 310 -5.96 7.05 -2.39
N VAL A 311 -4.91 6.24 -2.63
CA VAL A 311 -3.70 6.69 -3.34
C VAL A 311 -4.01 7.06 -4.79
N LEU A 312 -4.77 6.24 -5.52
CA LEU A 312 -5.16 6.53 -6.90
C LEU A 312 -5.99 7.82 -6.99
N ARG A 313 -6.92 8.02 -6.06
CA ARG A 313 -7.73 9.24 -5.99
C ARG A 313 -6.87 10.47 -5.71
N SER A 314 -5.94 10.35 -4.77
CA SER A 314 -5.03 11.44 -4.40
C SER A 314 -4.08 11.79 -5.55
N LEU A 315 -3.49 10.78 -6.20
CA LEU A 315 -2.67 10.96 -7.39
C LEU A 315 -3.43 11.64 -8.53
N LEU A 316 -4.67 11.22 -8.81
CA LEU A 316 -5.47 11.86 -9.86
C LEU A 316 -5.70 13.34 -9.56
N LYS A 317 -5.94 13.69 -8.29
CA LYS A 317 -6.09 15.08 -7.87
C LYS A 317 -4.78 15.86 -7.99
N GLU A 318 -3.67 15.33 -7.49
CA GLU A 318 -2.36 15.99 -7.51
C GLU A 318 -1.79 16.16 -8.92
N VAL A 319 -2.03 15.20 -9.81
CA VAL A 319 -1.64 15.30 -11.22
C VAL A 319 -2.48 16.35 -11.94
N ARG A 320 -3.78 16.41 -11.67
CA ARG A 320 -4.66 17.43 -12.23
C ARG A 320 -4.31 18.83 -11.75
N ASP A 321 -3.98 18.96 -10.46
CA ASP A 321 -3.70 20.24 -9.81
C ASP A 321 -2.22 20.64 -9.95
N ILE A 322 -1.38 19.80 -10.57
CA ILE A 322 0.07 19.97 -10.79
C ILE A 322 0.81 20.20 -9.46
N THR A 323 0.45 19.46 -8.42
CA THR A 323 1.05 19.55 -7.08
C THR A 323 1.83 18.30 -6.67
N TYR A 324 1.97 17.32 -7.57
CA TYR A 324 2.69 16.07 -7.29
C TYR A 324 4.20 16.31 -7.14
N THR A 325 4.77 16.01 -5.96
CA THR A 325 6.21 16.11 -5.65
C THR A 325 6.79 14.75 -5.26
N TYR A 326 8.11 14.66 -5.07
CA TYR A 326 8.76 13.42 -4.66
C TYR A 326 8.30 12.90 -3.29
N ASP A 327 8.02 13.81 -2.34
CA ASP A 327 7.56 13.46 -1.00
C ASP A 327 6.22 12.71 -1.00
N CYS A 328 5.42 12.88 -2.05
CA CYS A 328 4.17 12.16 -2.22
C CYS A 328 4.39 10.65 -2.31
N GLU A 329 5.46 10.18 -2.98
CA GLU A 329 5.70 8.74 -3.16
C GLU A 329 5.97 8.04 -1.81
N ILE A 330 6.78 8.65 -0.95
CA ILE A 330 7.08 8.14 0.39
C ILE A 330 5.80 8.07 1.22
N ARG A 331 5.01 9.15 1.19
CA ARG A 331 3.72 9.24 1.90
C ARG A 331 2.76 8.15 1.45
N TYR A 332 2.65 7.90 0.15
CA TYR A 332 1.76 6.88 -0.40
C TYR A 332 2.20 5.46 -0.03
N ARG A 333 3.50 5.17 -0.06
CA ARG A 333 4.02 3.86 0.36
C ARG A 333 3.71 3.56 1.83
N LEU A 334 3.94 4.54 2.71
CA LEU A 334 3.59 4.43 4.13
C LEU A 334 2.08 4.25 4.34
N ARG A 335 1.26 5.00 3.59
CA ARG A 335 -0.21 4.88 3.66
C ARG A 335 -0.70 3.50 3.23
N LEU A 336 -0.09 2.88 2.21
CA LEU A 336 -0.44 1.53 1.77
C LEU A 336 -0.17 0.48 2.86
N THR A 337 1.00 0.53 3.51
CA THR A 337 1.33 -0.41 4.60
C THR A 337 0.41 -0.21 5.79
N LEU A 338 0.13 1.05 6.16
CA LEU A 338 -0.77 1.38 7.26
C LEU A 338 -2.22 0.96 6.99
N GLY A 339 -2.72 1.17 5.77
CA GLY A 339 -4.09 0.76 5.42
C GLY A 339 -4.28 -0.75 5.36
N ALA A 340 -3.26 -1.50 4.92
CA ALA A 340 -3.26 -2.95 5.00
C ALA A 340 -3.34 -3.43 6.47
N LEU A 341 -2.48 -2.90 7.33
CA LEU A 341 -2.50 -3.19 8.77
C LEU A 341 -3.83 -2.79 9.42
N GLY A 342 -4.41 -1.66 9.02
CA GLY A 342 -5.73 -1.21 9.47
C GLY A 342 -6.84 -2.21 9.17
N GLY A 343 -6.81 -2.84 8.00
CA GLY A 343 -7.72 -3.92 7.66
C GLY A 343 -7.55 -5.14 8.57
N MET A 344 -6.31 -5.53 8.86
CA MET A 344 -6.02 -6.65 9.78
C MET A 344 -6.53 -6.37 11.21
N ILE A 345 -6.41 -5.13 11.70
CA ILE A 345 -6.90 -4.76 13.04
C ILE A 345 -8.41 -4.98 13.16
N ILE A 346 -9.18 -4.72 12.09
CA ILE A 346 -10.62 -5.02 12.09
C ILE A 346 -10.89 -6.52 12.18
N GLY A 347 -10.13 -7.33 11.44
CA GLY A 347 -10.31 -8.79 11.47
C GLY A 347 -9.91 -9.42 12.81
N TRP A 348 -8.84 -8.93 13.43
CA TRP A 348 -8.25 -9.54 14.62
C TRP A 348 -8.77 -8.96 15.95
N PHE A 349 -8.97 -7.63 16.03
CA PHE A 349 -9.10 -6.92 17.30
C PHE A 349 -10.50 -6.35 17.55
N LEU A 350 -11.25 -5.99 16.50
CA LEU A 350 -12.55 -5.33 16.65
C LEU A 350 -13.68 -6.31 16.33
N LYS A 351 -14.33 -6.85 17.36
CA LYS A 351 -15.60 -7.53 17.16
C LYS A 351 -16.65 -6.51 16.73
N PRO A 352 -17.52 -6.82 15.75
CA PRO A 352 -18.56 -5.89 15.29
C PRO A 352 -19.37 -5.31 16.44
N GLU A 353 -19.67 -6.12 17.47
CA GLU A 353 -20.45 -5.76 18.67
C GLU A 353 -19.89 -4.59 19.48
N GLU A 354 -18.58 -4.35 19.47
CA GLU A 354 -17.94 -3.24 20.22
C GLU A 354 -18.02 -1.90 19.47
N ILE A 355 -18.28 -1.95 18.17
CA ILE A 355 -18.52 -0.78 17.34
C ILE A 355 -20.03 -0.67 17.18
N HIS A 356 -20.67 0.35 17.76
CA HIS A 356 -22.13 0.64 17.62
C HIS A 356 -22.64 0.83 16.16
N MET A 357 -21.85 0.45 15.15
CA MET A 357 -22.15 0.38 13.71
C MET A 357 -22.45 -1.07 13.24
N ALA A 358 -22.58 -2.03 14.16
CA ALA A 358 -22.47 -3.48 13.93
C ALA A 358 -23.57 -4.14 13.09
N ASP A 359 -24.77 -3.56 12.99
CA ASP A 359 -25.92 -4.33 12.47
C ASP A 359 -26.09 -4.24 10.95
N SER A 360 -25.30 -3.40 10.26
CA SER A 360 -25.51 -3.12 8.81
C SER A 360 -24.28 -3.22 7.92
N VAL A 361 -23.05 -3.27 8.47
CA VAL A 361 -21.82 -3.27 7.67
C VAL A 361 -21.03 -4.55 7.89
N SER A 362 -20.77 -5.28 6.80
CA SER A 362 -19.89 -6.47 6.83
C SER A 362 -18.49 -6.12 7.34
N SER A 363 -17.88 -7.01 8.15
CA SER A 363 -16.49 -6.86 8.63
C SER A 363 -15.49 -6.60 7.50
N MET A 364 -15.72 -7.14 6.30
CA MET A 364 -14.84 -6.90 5.15
C MET A 364 -14.97 -5.47 4.60
N ALA A 365 -16.19 -4.93 4.59
CA ALA A 365 -16.44 -3.54 4.21
C ALA A 365 -15.83 -2.57 5.24
N LEU A 366 -15.89 -2.91 6.54
CA LEU A 366 -15.19 -2.15 7.58
C LEU A 366 -13.66 -2.17 7.37
N ALA A 367 -13.08 -3.33 7.07
CA ALA A 367 -11.64 -3.44 6.78
C ALA A 367 -11.25 -2.58 5.57
N PHE A 368 -12.06 -2.59 4.51
CA PHE A 368 -11.88 -1.72 3.34
C PHE A 368 -11.93 -0.22 3.71
N LEU A 369 -12.93 0.19 4.50
CA LEU A 369 -13.09 1.59 4.92
C LEU A 369 -11.91 2.05 5.79
N MET A 370 -11.41 1.20 6.69
CA MET A 370 -10.21 1.50 7.48
C MET A 370 -8.97 1.68 6.61
N GLY A 371 -8.82 0.85 5.58
CA GLY A 371 -7.74 1.00 4.61
C GLY A 371 -7.83 2.30 3.81
N TYR A 372 -9.04 2.68 3.39
CA TYR A 372 -9.30 3.92 2.64
C TYR A 372 -9.03 5.17 3.49
N ASN A 373 -9.43 5.15 4.76
CA ASN A 373 -9.21 6.25 5.68
C ASN A 373 -8.51 5.79 6.97
N VAL A 374 -7.19 5.67 6.90
CA VAL A 374 -6.33 5.29 8.03
C VAL A 374 -6.43 6.29 9.20
N ASP A 375 -6.88 7.53 8.97
CA ASP A 375 -7.01 8.50 10.08
C ASP A 375 -8.16 8.10 11.03
N ILE A 376 -9.16 7.38 10.53
CA ILE A 376 -10.22 6.76 11.36
C ILE A 376 -9.62 5.68 12.25
N LEU A 377 -8.71 4.85 11.72
CA LEU A 377 -8.04 3.80 12.49
C LEU A 377 -7.26 4.40 13.67
N PHE A 378 -6.46 5.44 13.44
CA PHE A 378 -5.72 6.11 14.50
C PHE A 378 -6.67 6.73 15.54
N SER A 379 -7.76 7.35 15.09
CA SER A 379 -8.78 7.91 15.99
C SER A 379 -9.43 6.83 16.87
N ILE A 380 -9.64 5.62 16.34
CA ILE A 380 -10.18 4.48 17.12
C ILE A 380 -9.13 3.97 18.11
N MET A 381 -7.88 3.81 17.69
CA MET A 381 -6.80 3.39 18.57
C MET A 381 -6.59 4.37 19.73
N ASP A 382 -6.60 5.67 19.46
CA ASP A 382 -6.46 6.70 20.48
C ASP A 382 -7.62 6.65 21.48
N LYS A 383 -8.86 6.46 21.01
CA LYS A 383 -10.03 6.25 21.88
C LYS A 383 -9.88 5.01 22.75
N LEU A 384 -9.42 3.90 22.18
CA LEU A 384 -9.23 2.65 22.91
C LEU A 384 -8.15 2.80 23.99
N VAL A 385 -7.02 3.43 23.66
CA VAL A 385 -5.95 3.74 24.61
C VAL A 385 -6.46 4.65 25.73
N ASN A 386 -7.27 5.67 25.42
CA ASN A 386 -7.84 6.56 26.42
C ASN A 386 -8.84 5.84 27.34
N ASN A 387 -9.66 4.93 26.79
CA ASN A 387 -10.59 4.13 27.58
C ASN A 387 -9.84 3.19 28.54
N ILE A 388 -8.77 2.53 28.07
CA ILE A 388 -7.92 1.67 28.90
C ILE A 388 -7.23 2.51 29.98
N LYS A 389 -6.70 3.68 29.63
CA LYS A 389 -6.12 4.60 30.62
C LYS A 389 -7.15 4.99 31.69
N GLN A 390 -8.37 5.37 31.31
CA GLN A 390 -9.43 5.69 32.27
C GLN A 390 -9.84 4.50 33.15
N ALA A 391 -9.86 3.29 32.60
CA ALA A 391 -10.16 2.08 33.36
C ALA A 391 -9.04 1.72 34.36
N VAL A 392 -7.79 1.97 34.00
CA VAL A 392 -6.61 1.74 34.86
C VAL A 392 -6.43 2.86 35.89
N GLU A 393 -6.74 4.10 35.54
CA GLU A 393 -6.61 5.28 36.42
C GLU A 393 -7.76 5.46 37.40
N LYS A 394 -8.82 4.62 37.36
CA LYS A 394 -9.91 4.67 38.33
C LYS A 394 -9.60 3.70 39.49
N PRO A 395 -8.99 4.15 40.61
CA PRO A 395 -8.83 3.30 41.76
C PRO A 395 -10.20 3.16 42.42
N GLU A 396 -10.42 2.02 43.05
CA GLU A 396 -11.58 1.72 43.88
C GLU A 396 -11.95 2.89 44.82
N ALA A 397 -12.92 3.70 44.42
CA ALA A 397 -13.56 4.69 45.26
C ALA A 397 -15.06 4.43 45.31
N ASN A 398 -15.46 3.18 45.57
CA ASN A 398 -16.81 2.88 46.03
C ASN A 398 -16.91 1.52 46.75
N SER A 399 -16.19 1.36 47.85
CA SER A 399 -16.46 0.30 48.83
C SER A 399 -16.24 0.77 50.25
N ASP A 400 -16.84 1.91 50.63
CA ASP A 400 -17.07 2.18 52.06
C ASP A 400 -18.22 3.18 52.28
N LYS A 401 -19.45 2.72 52.03
CA LYS A 401 -20.66 3.31 52.63
C LYS A 401 -21.73 2.24 52.86
N THR A 402 -21.45 1.27 53.72
CA THR A 402 -22.53 0.57 54.45
C THR A 402 -22.00 -0.01 55.75
N LYS A 403 -21.89 0.85 56.77
CA LYS A 403 -21.88 0.39 58.17
C LYS A 403 -23.06 1.05 58.88
N PRO A 404 -24.09 0.30 59.31
CA PRO A 404 -25.16 0.83 60.14
C PRO A 404 -24.63 1.08 61.55
N GLU A 405 -24.87 2.28 62.04
CA GLU A 405 -24.75 2.67 63.44
C GLU A 405 -25.80 1.91 64.30
N PRO A 406 -25.48 1.46 65.52
CA PRO A 406 -26.42 0.71 66.34
C PRO A 406 -27.31 1.66 67.15
N ALA A 407 -28.63 1.51 67.03
CA ALA A 407 -29.59 2.17 67.92
C ALA A 407 -30.19 1.16 68.93
N PRO A 408 -30.54 1.61 70.16
CA PRO A 408 -30.69 0.74 71.32
C PRO A 408 -32.10 0.18 71.52
N SER A 409 -32.15 -0.89 72.32
CA SER A 409 -33.31 -1.57 72.89
C SER A 409 -34.27 -0.65 73.67
N THR A 410 -35.55 -0.67 73.31
CA THR A 410 -36.73 -0.61 74.21
C THR A 410 -37.89 -1.34 73.50
N ALA A 411 -38.30 -2.52 73.95
CA ALA A 411 -39.29 -2.76 75.01
C ALA A 411 -40.74 -2.36 74.65
N SER A 412 -41.54 -3.42 74.45
CA SER A 412 -42.88 -3.60 75.01
C SER A 412 -44.14 -3.15 74.23
N ALA A 413 -45.03 -4.14 74.12
CA ALA A 413 -46.48 -4.09 74.32
C ALA A 413 -47.41 -3.92 73.10
N LYS A 414 -48.17 -5.01 72.89
CA LYS A 414 -49.66 -5.10 72.74
C LYS A 414 -50.28 -4.23 71.65
N THR A 415 -51.12 -4.75 70.75
CA THR A 415 -52.21 -5.73 70.92
C THR A 415 -52.59 -6.24 69.54
#